data_AF-A0A2D0JKW8-F1
#
_entry.id   AF-A0A2D0JKW8-F1
#
_cell.length_a   1.000
_cell.length_b   1.000
_cell.length_c   1.000
_cell.angle_alpha   90.00
_cell.angle_beta   90.00
_cell.angle_gamma   90.00
#
_symmetry.space_group_name_H-M   'P 1'
#
loop_
_entity.id
_entity.type
_entity.pdbx_description
1 polymer ?
#
loop_
_entity_poly.entity_id
_entity_poly.type
_entity_poly.pdbx_seq_one_letter_code
_entity_poly.pdbx_strand_id
1 'polypeptide(L)'
;MNSEKIEELMEKSGFTFKDIKLLKSINKKNNTTLLNELIELERRFYRSLFALLFVFFVAACIFLIAGKMNLIGFFISLVLTIPLALYITAFKLSYKSFIFMKKYKRLI
;
A
#
# COMPACT_ATOMS: atom_id res chain seq x y z
N MET A 1 23.15 -2.36 6.15
CA MET A 1 23.05 -0.87 6.12
C MET A 1 22.70 -0.37 7.53
N ASN A 2 23.30 0.71 8.02
CA ASN A 2 22.99 1.26 9.35
C ASN A 2 21.63 2.00 9.34
N SER A 3 20.89 1.99 10.44
CA SER A 3 19.54 2.58 10.58
C SER A 3 19.48 4.06 10.20
N GLU A 4 20.48 4.84 10.62
CA GLU A 4 20.57 6.29 10.34
C GLU A 4 20.64 6.59 8.83
N LYS A 5 21.38 5.77 8.08
CA LYS A 5 21.48 5.90 6.62
C LYS A 5 20.17 5.55 5.93
N ILE A 6 19.39 4.62 6.50
CA ILE A 6 18.06 4.27 5.97
C ILE A 6 17.09 5.43 6.16
N GLU A 7 17.11 6.05 7.34
CA GLU A 7 16.26 7.19 7.67
C GLU A 7 16.52 8.38 6.74
N GLU A 8 17.80 8.71 6.49
CA GLU A 8 18.15 9.78 5.55
C GLU A 8 17.62 9.50 4.12
N LEU A 9 17.71 8.25 3.67
CA LEU A 9 17.18 7.83 2.38
C LEU A 9 15.64 7.86 2.35
N MET A 10 14.99 7.53 3.47
CA MET A 10 13.53 7.60 3.63
C MET A 10 13.05 9.05 3.54
N GLU A 11 13.71 9.98 4.23
CA GLU A 11 13.40 11.42 4.13
C GLU A 11 13.58 11.93 2.70
N LYS A 12 14.71 11.59 2.04
CA LYS A 12 14.95 11.93 0.62
C LYS A 12 13.94 11.32 -0.35
N SER A 13 13.25 10.25 0.04
CA SER A 13 12.19 9.63 -0.76
C SER A 13 10.78 10.18 -0.46
N GLY A 14 10.66 11.11 0.49
CA GLY A 14 9.40 11.79 0.82
C GLY A 14 8.65 11.21 2.02
N PHE A 15 9.29 10.39 2.85
CA PHE A 15 8.73 10.05 4.17
C PHE A 15 8.76 11.29 5.07
N THR A 16 7.67 11.51 5.80
CA THR A 16 7.62 12.56 6.81
C THR A 16 8.22 12.04 8.11
N PHE A 17 8.73 12.93 8.97
CA PHE A 17 9.20 12.57 10.31
C PHE A 17 8.16 11.74 11.11
N LYS A 18 6.88 12.05 10.96
CA LYS A 18 5.77 11.26 11.55
C LYS A 18 5.75 9.82 11.05
N ASP A 19 5.96 9.61 9.75
CA ASP A 19 5.97 8.28 9.13
C ASP A 19 7.14 7.44 9.67
N ILE A 20 8.33 8.03 9.75
CA ILE A 20 9.54 7.38 10.27
C ILE A 20 9.38 7.04 11.76
N LYS A 21 8.82 7.95 12.56
CA LYS A 21 8.54 7.72 13.98
C LYS A 21 7.53 6.57 14.18
N LEU A 22 6.51 6.48 13.32
CA LEU A 22 5.53 5.41 13.34
C LEU A 22 6.20 4.05 13.02
N LEU A 23 7.01 3.99 11.97
CA LEU A 23 7.76 2.79 11.59
C LEU A 23 8.78 2.36 12.67
N LYS A 24 9.45 3.31 13.33
CA LYS A 24 10.29 3.02 14.50
C LYS A 24 9.51 2.43 15.66
N SER A 25 8.32 2.96 15.94
CA SER A 25 7.44 2.44 16.99
C SER A 25 7.01 1.00 16.70
N ILE A 26 6.70 0.69 15.44
CA ILE A 26 6.31 -0.66 15.01
C ILE A 26 7.51 -1.60 15.07
N ASN A 27 8.67 -1.18 14.56
CA ASN A 27 9.92 -1.93 14.65
C ASN A 27 10.22 -2.31 16.12
N LYS A 28 10.18 -1.34 17.05
CA LYS A 28 10.43 -1.58 18.46
C LYS A 28 9.44 -2.58 19.08
N LYS A 29 8.20 -2.58 18.61
CA LYS A 29 7.15 -3.51 19.06
C LYS A 29 7.38 -4.93 18.51
N ASN A 30 7.83 -5.04 17.26
CA ASN A 30 7.97 -6.30 16.55
C ASN A 30 9.37 -6.93 16.68
N ASN A 31 10.33 -6.23 17.31
CA ASN A 31 11.76 -6.59 17.32
C ASN A 31 12.32 -6.86 15.92
N THR A 32 11.88 -6.07 14.94
CA THR A 32 12.27 -6.17 13.53
C THR A 32 13.29 -5.08 13.16
N THR A 33 13.66 -4.98 11.89
CA THR A 33 14.44 -3.83 11.39
C THR A 33 13.52 -2.90 10.60
N LEU A 34 13.91 -1.62 10.47
CA LEU A 34 13.17 -0.66 9.63
C LEU A 34 12.99 -1.17 8.19
N LEU A 35 14.00 -1.87 7.67
CA LEU A 35 13.93 -2.51 6.36
C LEU A 35 12.88 -3.60 6.29
N ASN A 36 12.81 -4.48 7.30
CA ASN A 36 11.80 -5.55 7.32
C ASN A 36 10.39 -4.97 7.32
N GLU A 37 10.15 -3.91 8.10
CA GLU A 37 8.86 -3.21 8.11
C GLU A 37 8.54 -2.60 6.73
N LEU A 38 9.52 -1.97 6.07
CA LEU A 38 9.34 -1.43 4.71
C LEU A 38 9.01 -2.52 3.68
N ILE A 39 9.66 -3.68 3.75
CA ILE A 39 9.39 -4.83 2.88
C ILE A 39 7.98 -5.37 3.15
N GLU A 40 7.56 -5.43 4.41
CA GLU A 40 6.22 -5.89 4.76
C GLU A 40 5.15 -4.90 4.26
N LEU A 41 5.40 -3.59 4.39
CA LEU A 41 4.53 -2.54 3.86
C LEU A 41 4.44 -2.59 2.32
N GLU A 42 5.56 -2.81 1.62
CA GLU A 42 5.57 -3.05 0.17
C GLU A 42 4.72 -4.27 -0.19
N ARG A 43 4.87 -5.38 0.54
CA ARG A 43 4.10 -6.60 0.28
C ARG A 43 2.61 -6.40 0.54
N ARG A 44 2.24 -5.63 1.58
CA ARG A 44 0.85 -5.22 1.83
C ARG A 44 0.31 -4.38 0.69
N PHE A 45 1.11 -3.45 0.14
CA PHE A 45 0.73 -2.68 -1.04
C PHE A 45 0.40 -3.57 -2.24
N TYR A 46 1.27 -4.53 -2.57
CA TYR A 46 1.01 -5.49 -3.64
C TYR A 46 -0.23 -6.34 -3.40
N ARG A 47 -0.46 -6.79 -2.16
CA ARG A 47 -1.65 -7.56 -1.79
C ARG A 47 -2.92 -6.73 -1.97
N SER A 48 -2.91 -5.47 -1.56
CA SER A 48 -4.03 -4.53 -1.78
C SER A 48 -4.25 -4.24 -3.26
N LEU A 49 -3.19 -4.04 -4.04
CA LEU A 49 -3.28 -3.80 -5.48
C LEU A 49 -3.87 -5.03 -6.21
N PHE A 50 -3.42 -6.23 -5.85
CA PHE A 50 -3.93 -7.47 -6.42
C PHE A 50 -5.39 -7.72 -6.04
N ALA A 51 -5.77 -7.44 -4.78
CA ALA A 51 -7.16 -7.52 -4.34
C ALA A 51 -8.05 -6.54 -5.12
N LEU A 52 -7.57 -5.32 -5.35
CA LEU A 52 -8.30 -4.32 -6.15
C LEU A 52 -8.50 -4.79 -7.60
N LEU A 53 -7.45 -5.31 -8.23
CA LEU A 53 -7.53 -5.88 -9.57
C LEU A 53 -8.49 -7.07 -9.64
N PHE A 54 -8.48 -7.94 -8.62
CA PHE A 54 -9.39 -9.07 -8.54
C PHE A 54 -10.85 -8.63 -8.43
N VAL A 55 -11.15 -7.63 -7.60
CA VAL A 55 -12.49 -7.04 -7.50
C VAL A 55 -12.92 -6.44 -8.84
N PHE A 56 -12.02 -5.75 -9.54
CA PHE A 56 -12.29 -5.19 -10.87
C PHE A 56 -12.53 -6.27 -11.92
N PHE A 57 -11.80 -7.38 -11.84
CA PHE A 57 -11.96 -8.52 -12.74
C PHE A 57 -13.31 -9.20 -12.53
N VAL A 58 -13.70 -9.47 -11.28
CA VAL A 58 -15.02 -10.03 -10.95
C VAL A 58 -16.13 -9.10 -11.41
N ALA A 59 -15.99 -7.79 -11.19
CA ALA A 59 -16.91 -6.78 -11.71
C ALA A 59 -17.06 -6.83 -13.23
N ALA A 60 -15.95 -6.93 -13.97
CA ALA A 60 -15.95 -7.03 -15.42
C ALA A 60 -16.59 -8.33 -15.93
N CYS A 61 -16.35 -9.46 -15.26
CA CYS A 61 -17.01 -10.72 -15.58
C CYS A 61 -18.53 -10.65 -15.38
N ILE A 62 -18.98 -10.06 -14.27
CA ILE A 62 -20.41 -9.85 -13.99
C ILE A 62 -21.00 -8.91 -15.04
N PHE A 63 -20.29 -7.85 -15.42
CA PHE A 63 -20.72 -6.92 -16.47
C PHE A 63 -20.97 -7.62 -17.82
N LEU A 64 -20.06 -8.51 -18.24
CA LEU A 64 -20.18 -9.22 -19.51
C LEU A 64 -21.32 -10.25 -19.55
N ILE A 65 -21.68 -10.82 -18.39
CA ILE A 65 -22.70 -11.87 -18.29
C ILE A 65 -24.09 -11.28 -18.00
N ALA A 66 -24.17 -10.18 -17.25
CA ALA A 66 -25.43 -9.67 -16.72
C ALA A 66 -26.05 -8.59 -17.61
N GLY A 67 -26.76 -9.00 -18.66
CA GLY A 67 -27.44 -8.09 -19.61
C GLY A 67 -28.57 -7.21 -19.04
N LYS A 68 -28.88 -7.28 -17.72
CA LYS A 68 -29.96 -6.51 -17.05
C LYS A 68 -29.63 -6.07 -15.60
N MET A 69 -28.37 -6.12 -15.15
CA MET A 69 -28.05 -5.69 -13.78
C MET A 69 -27.96 -4.16 -13.68
N ASN A 70 -28.33 -3.58 -12.53
CA ASN A 70 -28.18 -2.14 -12.26
C ASN A 70 -26.68 -1.75 -12.16
N LEU A 71 -26.04 -1.60 -13.31
CA LEU A 71 -24.62 -1.27 -13.48
C LEU A 71 -24.23 0.03 -12.75
N ILE A 72 -25.14 1.02 -12.77
CA ILE A 72 -24.96 2.30 -12.06
C ILE A 72 -24.77 2.08 -10.56
N GLY A 73 -25.62 1.25 -9.92
CA GLY A 73 -25.56 1.00 -8.48
C GLY A 73 -24.28 0.26 -8.08
N PHE A 74 -23.83 -0.68 -8.91
CA PHE A 74 -22.60 -1.41 -8.69
C PHE A 74 -21.37 -0.49 -8.83
N PHE A 75 -21.31 0.36 -9.87
CA PHE A 75 -20.23 1.33 -10.04
C PHE A 75 -20.17 2.35 -8.89
N ILE A 76 -21.32 2.87 -8.46
CA ILE A 76 -21.40 3.80 -7.32
C ILE A 76 -20.88 3.14 -6.03
N SER A 77 -21.29 1.90 -5.77
CA SER A 77 -20.78 1.13 -4.63
C SER A 77 -19.26 0.94 -4.70
N LEU A 78 -18.72 0.63 -5.88
CA LEU A 78 -17.29 0.45 -6.09
C LEU A 78 -16.51 1.74 -5.83
N VAL A 79 -16.98 2.87 -6.39
CA VAL A 79 -16.36 4.19 -6.25
C VAL A 79 -16.40 4.68 -4.81
N LEU A 80 -17.39 4.29 -4.01
CA LEU A 80 -17.44 4.63 -2.58
C LEU A 80 -16.55 3.71 -1.73
N THR A 81 -16.53 2.41 -2.02
CA THR A 81 -15.86 1.42 -1.17
C THR A 81 -14.34 1.44 -1.34
N ILE A 82 -13.84 1.63 -2.56
CA ILE A 82 -12.40 1.64 -2.86
C ILE A 82 -11.64 2.75 -2.10
N PRO A 83 -12.00 4.04 -2.20
CA PRO A 83 -11.27 5.10 -1.51
C PRO A 83 -11.35 4.95 0.02
N LEU A 84 -12.47 4.47 0.56
CA LEU A 84 -12.61 4.19 1.99
C LEU A 84 -11.64 3.08 2.43
N ALA A 85 -11.59 1.98 1.69
CA ALA A 85 -10.67 0.88 1.95
C ALA A 85 -9.20 1.33 1.84
N LEU A 86 -8.86 2.14 0.84
CA LEU A 86 -7.51 2.69 0.66
C LEU A 86 -7.11 3.65 1.79
N TYR A 87 -8.05 4.46 2.29
CA TYR A 87 -7.82 5.36 3.41
C TYR A 87 -7.53 4.58 4.71
N ILE A 88 -8.32 3.53 5.00
CA ILE A 88 -8.16 2.70 6.21
C ILE A 88 -6.86 1.90 6.18
N THR A 89 -6.44 1.40 5.01
CA THR A 89 -5.30 0.46 4.90
C THR A 89 -3.92 1.16 4.93
N ALA A 90 -3.85 2.43 5.38
CA ALA A 90 -2.61 3.23 5.37
C ALA A 90 -1.90 3.21 4.00
N PHE A 91 -2.66 3.24 2.91
CA PHE A 91 -2.16 3.03 1.55
C PHE A 91 -1.05 4.01 1.17
N LYS A 92 -1.10 5.24 1.71
CA LYS A 92 -0.06 6.26 1.53
C LYS A 92 1.32 5.80 2.05
N LEU A 93 1.36 5.15 3.22
CA LEU A 93 2.61 4.67 3.82
C LEU A 93 3.16 3.45 3.05
N SER A 94 2.27 2.54 2.66
CA SER A 94 2.60 1.38 1.84
C SER A 94 3.08 1.78 0.44
N TYR A 95 2.48 2.81 -0.17
CA TYR A 95 2.90 3.38 -1.46
C TYR A 95 4.29 4.04 -1.37
N LYS A 96 4.54 4.85 -0.33
CA LYS A 96 5.87 5.43 -0.10
C LYS A 96 6.93 4.33 0.08
N SER A 97 6.59 3.27 0.80
CA SER A 97 7.47 2.10 1.01
C SER A 97 7.76 1.38 -0.31
N PHE A 98 6.76 1.24 -1.18
CA PHE A 98 6.92 0.69 -2.52
C PHE A 98 7.84 1.54 -3.40
N ILE A 99 7.68 2.87 -3.43
CA ILE A 99 8.60 3.76 -4.19
C ILE A 99 10.02 3.67 -3.63
N PHE A 100 10.16 3.71 -2.31
CA PHE A 100 11.45 3.60 -1.65
C PHE A 100 12.15 2.29 -2.02
N MET A 101 11.45 1.16 -1.91
CA MET A 101 11.99 -0.13 -2.31
C MET A 101 12.30 -0.15 -3.80
N LYS A 102 11.43 0.32 -4.68
CA LYS A 102 11.74 0.39 -6.12
C LYS A 102 13.01 1.20 -6.42
N LYS A 103 13.27 2.27 -5.67
CA LYS A 103 14.43 3.16 -5.86
C LYS A 103 15.71 2.61 -5.25
N TYR A 104 15.64 1.98 -4.08
CA TYR A 104 16.81 1.57 -3.30
C TYR A 104 17.00 0.06 -3.16
N LYS A 105 16.14 -0.79 -3.75
CA LYS A 105 16.25 -2.26 -3.72
C LYS A 105 17.55 -2.83 -4.31
N ARG A 106 18.30 -2.04 -5.09
CA ARG A 106 19.64 -2.41 -5.58
C ARG A 106 20.79 -1.92 -4.69
N LEU A 107 20.49 -1.06 -3.72
CA LEU A 107 21.44 -0.42 -2.80
C LEU A 107 21.31 -0.94 -1.36
N ILE A 108 20.28 -1.74 -1.11
CA ILE A 108 19.97 -2.45 0.14
C ILE A 108 20.38 -3.90 -0.04
#